data_AF-A0A354P2K6-F1
#
_entry.id   AF-A0A354P2K6-F1
#
_cell.length_a   1.000
_cell.length_b   1.000
_cell.length_c   1.000
_cell.angle_alpha   90.00
_cell.angle_beta   90.00
_cell.angle_gamma   90.00
#
_symmetry.space_group_name_H-M   'P 1'
#
loop_
_entity.id
_entity.type
_entity.pdbx_description
1 polymer ?
#
loop_
_entity_poly.entity_id
_entity_poly.type
_entity_poly.pdbx_seq_one_letter_code
_entity_poly.pdbx_strand_id
1 'polypeptide(L)'
;LAILMSREVNDWETSACGALSFIPATAMLLGREMRAPNAEIIILGSRDYSPFVTGKDFHFHAQRGQLDLFFISAIEIDQHGNFNLHVIGDRDEPDVLMPGQYGTGMLYYAVPRIVMFRTEHTRRSFVDQVNYVSGAGTSPNGVSRRTREVKVITPMAKLNFNQESRIMELGSVHEGFSVDQVVENTGFNLGIRGEIDTTPQITEEEVHTLRTVVKSHMIDSETYPNEAANLIREP
;
A
#
# COMPACT_ATOMS: atom_id res chain seq x y z
N LEU A 1 5.49 8.90 -4.83
CA LEU A 1 4.82 7.70 -4.27
C LEU A 1 3.29 7.84 -4.23
N ALA A 2 2.72 8.85 -3.55
CA ALA A 2 1.26 9.03 -3.50
C ALA A 2 0.58 9.06 -4.88
N ILE A 3 1.18 9.74 -5.87
CA ILE A 3 0.71 9.75 -7.27
C ILE A 3 0.69 8.34 -7.89
N LEU A 4 1.71 7.53 -7.65
CA LEU A 4 1.75 6.18 -8.21
C LEU A 4 0.68 5.28 -7.57
N MET A 5 0.46 5.45 -6.27
CA MET A 5 -0.57 4.72 -5.53
C MET A 5 -1.99 5.19 -5.84
N SER A 6 -2.20 6.47 -6.18
CA SER A 6 -3.52 7.01 -6.51
C SER A 6 -4.11 6.35 -7.76
N ARG A 7 -3.23 5.86 -8.64
CA ARG A 7 -3.62 5.14 -9.86
C ARG A 7 -4.29 3.79 -9.59
N GLU A 8 -4.13 3.23 -8.39
CA GLU A 8 -4.78 1.98 -7.98
C GLU A 8 -6.19 2.20 -7.40
N VAL A 9 -6.61 3.45 -7.17
CA VAL A 9 -7.96 3.78 -6.73
C VAL A 9 -8.88 3.70 -7.95
N ASN A 10 -9.88 2.81 -7.88
CA ASN A 10 -10.87 2.66 -8.94
C ASN A 10 -12.14 3.45 -8.62
N ASP A 11 -12.84 3.90 -9.65
CA ASP A 11 -14.16 4.51 -9.49
C ASP A 11 -15.16 3.50 -8.93
N TRP A 12 -16.11 3.97 -8.12
CA TRP A 12 -17.15 3.15 -7.46
C TRP A 12 -16.64 2.08 -6.49
N GLU A 13 -15.38 2.13 -6.08
CA GLU A 13 -14.84 1.27 -5.02
C GLU A 13 -14.78 1.99 -3.67
N THR A 14 -14.89 1.21 -2.59
CA THR A 14 -14.58 1.68 -1.23
C THR A 14 -13.11 1.45 -0.94
N SER A 15 -12.33 2.53 -0.93
CA SER A 15 -10.90 2.54 -0.66
C SER A 15 -10.62 3.01 0.76
N ALA A 16 -9.75 2.30 1.48
CA ALA A 16 -9.46 2.59 2.87
C ALA A 16 -7.98 2.59 3.22
N CYS A 17 -7.62 3.38 4.25
CA CYS A 17 -6.34 3.28 4.94
C CYS A 17 -6.49 3.36 6.46
N GLY A 18 -5.48 2.83 7.18
CA GLY A 18 -5.44 2.84 8.64
C GLY A 18 -5.04 4.19 9.23
N ALA A 19 -4.77 4.20 10.53
CA ALA A 19 -4.17 5.35 11.19
C ALA A 19 -2.72 5.57 10.70
N LEU A 20 -2.17 6.78 10.90
CA LEU A 20 -0.80 7.15 10.52
C LEU A 20 -0.47 6.88 9.05
N SER A 21 -1.47 7.01 8.18
CA SER A 21 -1.42 6.61 6.77
C SER A 21 -1.48 7.82 5.84
N PHE A 22 -0.63 8.83 6.08
CA PHE A 22 -0.56 10.06 5.29
C PHE A 22 -0.44 9.78 3.79
N ILE A 23 0.56 8.99 3.35
CA ILE A 23 0.78 8.69 1.93
C ILE A 23 -0.43 7.98 1.28
N PRO A 24 -1.00 6.90 1.86
CA PRO A 24 -2.25 6.33 1.39
C PRO A 24 -3.44 7.30 1.35
N ALA A 25 -3.62 8.13 2.39
CA ALA A 25 -4.69 9.11 2.45
C ALA A 25 -4.58 10.12 1.29
N THR A 26 -3.38 10.65 1.07
CA THR A 26 -3.08 11.54 -0.07
C THR A 26 -3.34 10.84 -1.41
N ALA A 27 -2.92 9.56 -1.55
CA ALA A 27 -3.14 8.79 -2.77
C ALA A 27 -4.64 8.58 -3.06
N MET A 28 -5.43 8.26 -2.03
CA MET A 28 -6.88 8.06 -2.16
C MET A 28 -7.60 9.36 -2.56
N LEU A 29 -7.28 10.47 -1.91
CA LEU A 29 -7.86 11.77 -2.23
C LEU A 29 -7.49 12.22 -3.66
N LEU A 30 -6.23 12.04 -4.06
CA LEU A 30 -5.79 12.34 -5.43
C LEU A 30 -6.46 11.41 -6.46
N GLY A 31 -6.60 10.13 -6.14
CA GLY A 31 -7.25 9.15 -7.02
C GLY A 31 -8.70 9.51 -7.27
N ARG A 32 -9.42 9.89 -6.20
CA ARG A 32 -10.80 10.37 -6.30
C ARG A 32 -10.92 11.61 -7.18
N GLU A 33 -10.04 12.60 -6.97
CA GLU A 33 -10.05 13.85 -7.73
C GLU A 33 -9.79 13.64 -9.23
N MET A 34 -8.84 12.76 -9.58
CA MET A 34 -8.33 12.67 -10.94
C MET A 34 -9.05 11.64 -11.82
N ARG A 35 -9.50 10.52 -11.24
CA ARG A 35 -9.93 9.35 -12.03
C ARG A 35 -11.08 8.56 -11.46
N ALA A 36 -11.39 8.74 -10.19
CA ALA A 36 -12.36 7.93 -9.46
C ALA A 36 -13.34 8.82 -8.69
N PRO A 37 -14.07 9.75 -9.35
CA PRO A 37 -14.86 10.78 -8.67
C PRO A 37 -15.96 10.22 -7.76
N ASN A 38 -16.39 8.97 -7.99
CA ASN A 38 -17.40 8.24 -7.20
C ASN A 38 -16.77 7.24 -6.21
N ALA A 39 -15.45 7.22 -6.03
CA ALA A 39 -14.82 6.37 -5.01
C ALA A 39 -15.20 6.82 -3.60
N GLU A 40 -15.61 5.86 -2.78
CA GLU A 40 -15.81 6.07 -1.35
C GLU A 40 -14.45 5.97 -0.64
N ILE A 41 -14.12 6.99 0.16
CA ILE A 41 -12.81 7.09 0.82
C ILE A 41 -12.99 6.99 2.32
N ILE A 42 -12.29 6.03 2.92
CA ILE A 42 -12.25 5.82 4.37
C ILE A 42 -10.82 6.06 4.87
N ILE A 43 -10.64 7.08 5.71
CA ILE A 43 -9.34 7.37 6.35
C ILE A 43 -9.55 7.26 7.85
N LEU A 44 -9.00 6.20 8.46
CA LEU A 44 -9.21 5.93 9.88
C LEU A 44 -8.63 7.08 10.74
N GLY A 45 -9.48 7.65 11.60
CA GLY A 45 -9.13 8.78 12.46
C GLY A 45 -9.30 10.17 11.84
N SER A 46 -9.66 10.26 10.55
CA SER A 46 -10.08 11.53 9.95
C SER A 46 -11.51 11.86 10.37
N ARG A 47 -11.77 13.13 10.70
CA ARG A 47 -13.11 13.62 11.05
C ARG A 47 -14.10 13.46 9.89
N ASP A 48 -13.66 13.79 8.69
CA ASP A 48 -14.53 13.89 7.52
C ASP A 48 -14.59 12.57 6.72
N TYR A 49 -13.63 11.66 6.95
CA TYR A 49 -13.48 10.40 6.21
C TYR A 49 -13.55 9.14 7.07
N SER A 50 -13.78 9.24 8.37
CA SER A 50 -13.97 8.07 9.23
C SER A 50 -15.41 7.99 9.71
N PRO A 51 -16.27 7.14 9.11
CA PRO A 51 -17.65 6.97 9.57
C PRO A 51 -17.75 6.15 10.86
N PHE A 52 -16.61 5.80 11.48
CA PHE A 52 -16.53 4.86 12.58
C PHE A 52 -16.33 5.54 13.92
N VAL A 53 -17.08 5.11 14.92
CA VAL A 53 -16.92 5.55 16.32
C VAL A 53 -15.74 4.82 16.96
N THR A 54 -15.53 3.55 16.61
CA THR A 54 -14.42 2.75 17.13
C THR A 54 -13.62 2.08 16.03
N GLY A 55 -12.33 1.81 16.29
CA GLY A 55 -11.50 1.03 15.37
C GLY A 55 -12.03 -0.38 15.10
N LYS A 56 -12.88 -0.95 15.96
CA LYS A 56 -13.49 -2.27 15.74
C LYS A 56 -14.48 -2.24 14.57
N ASP A 57 -15.21 -1.14 14.40
CA ASP A 57 -16.22 -0.99 13.37
C ASP A 57 -15.61 -1.07 11.96
N PHE A 58 -14.40 -0.52 11.81
CA PHE A 58 -13.61 -0.63 10.58
C PHE A 58 -13.33 -2.10 10.20
N HIS A 59 -12.95 -2.93 11.16
CA HIS A 59 -12.68 -4.35 10.92
C HIS A 59 -13.96 -5.12 10.59
N PHE A 60 -15.07 -4.82 11.26
CA PHE A 60 -16.36 -5.42 10.94
C PHE A 60 -16.84 -5.03 9.54
N HIS A 61 -16.62 -3.78 9.13
CA HIS A 61 -16.93 -3.30 7.79
C HIS A 61 -16.12 -4.06 6.72
N ALA A 62 -14.82 -4.25 6.95
CA ALA A 62 -13.98 -5.09 6.09
C ALA A 62 -14.46 -6.55 6.02
N GLN A 63 -14.82 -7.16 7.17
CA GLN A 63 -15.27 -8.56 7.25
C GLN A 63 -16.65 -8.79 6.61
N ARG A 64 -17.55 -7.80 6.63
CA ARG A 64 -18.80 -7.81 5.86
C ARG A 64 -18.59 -7.62 4.36
N GLY A 65 -17.36 -7.32 3.98
CA GLY A 65 -16.90 -7.21 2.62
C GLY A 65 -17.17 -5.87 1.96
N GLN A 66 -17.29 -4.83 2.77
CA GLN A 66 -17.63 -3.46 2.36
C GLN A 66 -16.37 -2.61 2.06
N LEU A 67 -15.20 -3.24 1.97
CA LEU A 67 -13.96 -2.61 1.49
C LEU A 67 -13.50 -3.33 0.23
N ASP A 68 -13.05 -2.55 -0.75
CA ASP A 68 -12.54 -3.04 -2.03
C ASP A 68 -11.01 -2.92 -2.11
N LEU A 69 -10.46 -1.79 -1.63
CA LEU A 69 -9.03 -1.50 -1.64
C LEU A 69 -8.52 -1.13 -0.26
N PHE A 70 -7.40 -1.71 0.16
CA PHE A 70 -6.70 -1.32 1.39
C PHE A 70 -5.18 -1.22 1.20
N PHE A 71 -4.59 -0.21 1.83
CA PHE A 71 -3.15 0.05 1.77
C PHE A 71 -2.41 -0.46 3.00
N ILE A 72 -1.25 -1.09 2.80
CA ILE A 72 -0.41 -1.66 3.88
C ILE A 72 1.00 -1.08 3.80
N SER A 73 1.43 -0.41 4.87
CA SER A 73 2.81 0.10 5.02
C SER A 73 3.73 -0.98 5.61
N ALA A 74 3.96 -2.08 4.88
CA ALA A 74 4.84 -3.16 5.31
C ALA A 74 6.24 -2.66 5.69
N ILE A 75 6.97 -3.40 6.53
CA ILE A 75 8.38 -3.11 6.88
C ILE A 75 9.28 -4.03 6.06
N GLU A 76 8.98 -5.33 6.12
CA GLU A 76 9.52 -6.36 5.25
C GLU A 76 8.41 -6.96 4.41
N ILE A 77 8.75 -7.35 3.19
CA ILE A 77 7.92 -8.09 2.24
C ILE A 77 8.80 -9.20 1.67
N ASP A 78 8.27 -10.42 1.57
CA ASP A 78 8.97 -11.54 0.93
C ASP A 78 8.39 -11.95 -0.43
N GLN A 79 9.07 -12.90 -1.08
CA GLN A 79 8.69 -13.40 -2.39
C GLN A 79 7.27 -13.98 -2.40
N HIS A 80 6.80 -14.52 -1.28
CA HIS A 80 5.50 -15.19 -1.19
C HIS A 80 4.37 -14.24 -0.80
N GLY A 81 4.63 -12.92 -0.81
CA GLY A 81 3.67 -11.89 -0.45
C GLY A 81 3.38 -11.83 1.05
N ASN A 82 4.17 -12.49 1.89
CA ASN A 82 4.08 -12.26 3.33
C ASN A 82 4.65 -10.89 3.65
N PHE A 83 4.12 -10.27 4.68
CA PHE A 83 4.63 -8.99 5.17
C PHE A 83 4.84 -9.00 6.68
N ASN A 84 5.72 -8.12 7.13
CA ASN A 84 6.05 -7.90 8.53
C ASN A 84 5.77 -6.46 8.95
N LEU A 85 5.16 -6.29 10.11
CA LEU A 85 4.93 -5.01 10.81
C LEU A 85 5.37 -5.06 12.29
N HIS A 86 6.02 -6.14 12.72
CA HIS A 86 6.14 -6.47 14.15
C HIS A 86 7.57 -6.66 14.63
N VAL A 87 8.30 -7.69 14.17
CA VAL A 87 9.60 -8.07 14.73
C VAL A 87 10.67 -8.06 13.67
N ILE A 88 11.79 -7.38 13.91
CA ILE A 88 13.05 -7.59 13.17
C ILE A 88 14.03 -8.33 14.08
N GLY A 89 14.73 -9.31 13.53
CA GLY A 89 15.62 -10.20 14.27
C GLY A 89 14.91 -11.44 14.82
N ASP A 90 15.42 -11.98 15.93
CA ASP A 90 14.83 -13.13 16.61
C ASP A 90 13.45 -12.79 17.20
N ARG A 91 12.55 -13.77 17.24
CA ARG A 91 11.19 -13.56 17.73
C ARG A 91 11.13 -13.36 19.24
N ASP A 92 11.91 -14.13 19.99
CA ASP A 92 11.88 -14.16 21.45
C ASP A 92 12.86 -13.14 22.04
N GLU A 93 13.88 -12.74 21.28
CA GLU A 93 14.82 -11.66 21.59
C GLU A 93 14.99 -10.69 20.39
N PRO A 94 13.99 -9.82 20.12
CA PRO A 94 13.98 -8.98 18.92
C PRO A 94 15.01 -7.85 18.96
N ASP A 95 15.72 -7.67 17.85
CA ASP A 95 16.61 -6.51 17.65
C ASP A 95 15.79 -5.21 17.61
N VAL A 96 14.64 -5.25 16.94
CA VAL A 96 13.69 -4.13 16.86
C VAL A 96 12.26 -4.66 17.00
N LEU A 97 11.54 -4.09 17.97
CA LEU A 97 10.11 -4.30 18.14
C LEU A 97 9.32 -3.09 17.63
N MET A 98 8.48 -3.32 16.63
CA MET A 98 7.69 -2.29 15.95
C MET A 98 6.29 -2.19 16.58
N PRO A 99 5.52 -1.11 16.29
CA PRO A 99 4.18 -0.92 16.86
C PRO A 99 3.20 -2.06 16.61
N GLY A 100 3.50 -2.93 15.65
CA GLY A 100 2.76 -4.14 15.36
C GLY A 100 1.74 -3.98 14.25
N GLN A 101 1.14 -5.11 13.88
CA GLN A 101 0.26 -5.20 12.72
C GLN A 101 -1.19 -4.77 12.97
N TYR A 102 -1.61 -4.68 14.23
CA TYR A 102 -3.01 -4.51 14.61
C TYR A 102 -3.92 -5.49 13.86
N GLY A 103 -4.97 -5.04 13.16
CA GLY A 103 -5.84 -5.90 12.36
C GLY A 103 -5.39 -6.14 10.91
N THR A 104 -4.20 -5.71 10.51
CA THR A 104 -3.76 -5.73 9.10
C THR A 104 -3.68 -7.14 8.53
N GLY A 105 -3.23 -8.13 9.32
CA GLY A 105 -3.25 -9.54 8.90
C GLY A 105 -4.66 -10.01 8.53
N MET A 106 -5.70 -9.61 9.27
CA MET A 106 -7.09 -9.94 8.95
C MET A 106 -7.58 -9.18 7.71
N LEU A 107 -7.27 -7.89 7.60
CA LEU A 107 -7.61 -7.08 6.42
C LEU A 107 -7.00 -7.69 5.15
N TYR A 108 -5.80 -8.28 5.26
CA TYR A 108 -5.14 -8.95 4.15
C TYR A 108 -5.82 -10.25 3.69
N TYR A 109 -6.78 -10.79 4.46
CA TYR A 109 -7.67 -11.87 4.01
C TYR A 109 -9.03 -11.33 3.56
N ALA A 110 -9.48 -10.24 4.18
CA ALA A 110 -10.84 -9.72 4.02
C ALA A 110 -10.98 -8.78 2.83
N VAL A 111 -9.97 -8.02 2.41
CA VAL A 111 -10.10 -7.00 1.35
C VAL A 111 -9.64 -7.55 0.00
N PRO A 112 -10.43 -7.39 -1.09
CA PRO A 112 -10.13 -8.03 -2.37
C PRO A 112 -8.87 -7.47 -3.06
N ARG A 113 -8.57 -6.18 -2.90
CA ARG A 113 -7.39 -5.53 -3.49
C ARG A 113 -6.51 -4.94 -2.40
N ILE A 114 -5.22 -5.27 -2.45
CA ILE A 114 -4.24 -4.84 -1.46
C ILE A 114 -3.10 -4.15 -2.17
N VAL A 115 -2.76 -2.95 -1.72
CA VAL A 115 -1.56 -2.24 -2.17
C VAL A 115 -0.62 -2.09 -0.99
N MET A 116 0.45 -2.87 -0.99
CA MET A 116 1.56 -2.67 -0.06
C MET A 116 2.46 -1.55 -0.59
N PHE A 117 3.13 -0.84 0.31
CA PHE A 117 4.11 0.15 -0.09
C PHE A 117 5.26 0.28 0.88
N ARG A 118 6.37 0.79 0.35
CA ARG A 118 7.55 1.25 1.10
C ARG A 118 7.97 2.61 0.55
N THR A 119 8.51 3.47 1.41
CA THR A 119 9.15 4.72 0.99
C THR A 119 10.59 4.51 0.50
N GLU A 120 11.04 3.26 0.45
CA GLU A 120 12.35 2.83 -0.01
C GLU A 120 12.24 1.50 -0.75
N HIS A 121 13.29 1.11 -1.46
CA HIS A 121 13.37 -0.18 -2.12
C HIS A 121 14.77 -0.74 -1.89
N THR A 122 14.90 -1.68 -0.96
CA THR A 122 16.18 -2.19 -0.47
C THR A 122 16.05 -3.65 -0.05
N ARG A 123 17.17 -4.37 -0.01
CA ARG A 123 17.21 -5.77 0.43
C ARG A 123 16.78 -5.99 1.89
N ARG A 124 16.76 -4.94 2.72
CA ARG A 124 16.23 -5.00 4.08
C ARG A 124 14.70 -4.93 4.13
N SER A 125 14.05 -4.37 3.11
CA SER A 125 12.58 -4.30 3.02
C SER A 125 12.02 -5.40 2.11
N PHE A 126 12.82 -5.90 1.18
CA PHE A 126 12.46 -6.96 0.25
C PHE A 126 13.36 -8.16 0.52
N VAL A 127 12.96 -9.01 1.46
CA VAL A 127 13.78 -10.07 2.07
C VAL A 127 13.37 -11.43 1.52
N ASP A 128 14.28 -12.41 1.52
CA ASP A 128 13.95 -13.78 1.09
C ASP A 128 12.82 -14.39 1.93
N GLN A 129 12.87 -14.17 3.26
CA GLN A 129 11.83 -14.53 4.20
C GLN A 129 11.70 -13.44 5.26
N VAL A 130 10.46 -13.03 5.55
CA VAL A 130 10.21 -12.06 6.63
C VAL A 130 10.55 -12.65 8.00
N ASN A 131 11.09 -11.82 8.91
CA ASN A 131 11.41 -12.26 10.27
C ASN A 131 10.15 -12.64 11.06
N TYR A 132 9.03 -11.97 10.77
CA TYR A 132 7.73 -12.29 11.36
C TYR A 132 6.59 -12.12 10.36
N VAL A 133 5.79 -13.17 10.19
CA VAL A 133 4.61 -13.14 9.30
C VAL A 133 3.47 -12.43 10.03
N SER A 134 3.34 -11.13 9.79
CA SER A 134 2.17 -10.37 10.23
C SER A 134 0.94 -10.78 9.42
N GLY A 135 1.03 -10.70 8.10
CA GLY A 135 0.04 -11.29 7.20
C GLY A 135 0.71 -12.21 6.19
N ALA A 136 0.13 -13.39 6.02
CA ALA A 136 0.59 -14.35 5.02
C ALA A 136 0.07 -13.97 3.63
N GLY A 137 0.87 -14.12 2.57
CA GLY A 137 0.44 -13.89 1.18
C GLY A 137 -0.47 -14.98 0.62
N THR A 138 -0.50 -16.14 1.27
CA THR A 138 -1.32 -17.30 0.89
C THR A 138 -2.19 -17.79 2.05
N SER A 139 -3.13 -18.68 1.75
CA SER A 139 -4.02 -19.27 2.75
C SER A 139 -3.69 -20.74 2.95
N PRO A 140 -3.74 -21.26 4.19
CA PRO A 140 -3.79 -22.70 4.42
C PRO A 140 -4.97 -23.34 3.71
N ASN A 141 -4.87 -24.65 3.45
CA ASN A 141 -5.96 -25.41 2.85
C ASN A 141 -7.26 -25.26 3.65
N GLY A 142 -8.37 -24.98 2.97
CA GLY A 142 -9.68 -24.79 3.58
C GLY A 142 -9.93 -23.39 4.16
N VAL A 143 -8.94 -22.50 4.17
CA VAL A 143 -9.12 -21.11 4.63
C VAL A 143 -9.44 -20.21 3.44
N SER A 144 -10.67 -19.68 3.42
CA SER A 144 -11.09 -18.72 2.40
C SER A 144 -10.35 -17.37 2.53
N ARG A 145 -10.08 -16.74 1.39
CA ARG A 145 -9.49 -15.41 1.27
C ARG A 145 -10.24 -14.66 0.17
N ARG A 146 -10.65 -13.42 0.47
CA ARG A 146 -11.28 -12.52 -0.51
C ARG A 146 -10.24 -11.81 -1.38
N THR A 147 -9.03 -11.62 -0.86
CA THR A 147 -7.92 -11.00 -1.57
C THR A 147 -7.58 -11.76 -2.84
N ARG A 148 -7.71 -11.04 -3.96
CA ARG A 148 -7.50 -11.52 -5.33
C ARG A 148 -6.42 -10.75 -6.06
N GLU A 149 -6.09 -9.54 -5.60
CA GLU A 149 -5.04 -8.70 -6.17
C GLU A 149 -4.15 -8.18 -5.06
N VAL A 150 -2.83 -8.35 -5.21
CA VAL A 150 -1.83 -7.76 -4.33
C VAL A 150 -0.75 -7.11 -5.17
N LYS A 151 -0.51 -5.83 -4.94
CA LYS A 151 0.52 -5.04 -5.59
C LYS A 151 1.45 -4.44 -4.54
N VAL A 152 2.70 -4.21 -4.91
CA VAL A 152 3.65 -3.45 -4.09
C VAL A 152 4.12 -2.24 -4.89
N ILE A 153 4.01 -1.04 -4.33
CA ILE A 153 4.47 0.19 -4.97
C ILE A 153 5.59 0.79 -4.14
N THR A 154 6.70 1.13 -4.80
CA THR A 154 7.93 1.65 -4.17
C THR A 154 8.44 2.87 -4.93
N PRO A 155 9.54 3.52 -4.52
CA PRO A 155 10.15 4.56 -5.33
C PRO A 155 10.74 4.06 -6.65
N MET A 156 11.07 2.77 -6.77
CA MET A 156 11.77 2.21 -7.94
C MET A 156 10.86 1.47 -8.92
N ALA A 157 9.85 0.77 -8.41
CA ALA A 157 9.07 -0.17 -9.22
C ALA A 157 7.69 -0.47 -8.61
N LYS A 158 6.83 -1.02 -9.48
CA LYS A 158 5.61 -1.74 -9.11
C LYS A 158 5.87 -3.24 -9.23
N LEU A 159 5.56 -3.97 -8.17
CA LEU A 159 5.57 -5.43 -8.14
C LEU A 159 4.14 -5.96 -8.09
N ASN A 160 3.90 -7.12 -8.69
CA ASN A 160 2.61 -7.80 -8.67
C ASN A 160 2.80 -9.18 -8.03
N PHE A 161 1.95 -9.53 -7.06
CA PHE A 161 1.93 -10.90 -6.56
C PHE A 161 1.06 -11.76 -7.47
N ASN A 162 1.68 -12.76 -8.09
CA ASN A 162 0.97 -13.70 -8.94
C ASN A 162 0.24 -14.74 -8.07
N GLN A 163 -1.09 -14.70 -8.10
CA GLN A 163 -1.93 -15.57 -7.26
C GLN A 163 -1.86 -17.05 -7.66
N GLU A 164 -1.46 -17.36 -8.89
CA GLU A 164 -1.33 -18.74 -9.37
C GLU A 164 0.03 -19.32 -9.00
N SER A 165 1.11 -18.62 -9.35
CA SER A 165 2.48 -19.07 -9.05
C SER A 165 2.91 -18.82 -7.60
N ARG A 166 2.17 -17.99 -6.86
CA ARG A 166 2.42 -17.62 -5.46
C ARG A 166 3.78 -16.96 -5.24
N ILE A 167 4.23 -16.18 -6.22
CA ILE A 167 5.47 -15.40 -6.15
C ILE A 167 5.24 -13.94 -6.54
N MET A 168 6.07 -13.07 -5.99
CA MET A 168 6.16 -11.66 -6.33
C MET A 168 6.95 -11.49 -7.64
N GLU A 169 6.34 -10.82 -8.60
CA GLU A 169 6.89 -10.59 -9.95
C GLU A 169 7.09 -9.09 -10.19
N LEU A 170 8.14 -8.73 -10.93
CA LEU A 170 8.34 -7.35 -11.36
C LEU A 170 7.27 -6.97 -12.40
N GLY A 171 6.42 -6.00 -12.06
CA GLY A 171 5.36 -5.52 -12.94
C GLY A 171 5.84 -4.42 -13.87
N SER A 172 6.42 -3.35 -13.31
CA SER A 172 6.97 -2.26 -14.09
C SER A 172 8.06 -1.50 -13.32
N VAL A 173 8.97 -0.87 -14.03
CA VAL A 173 10.03 -0.02 -13.44
C VAL A 173 9.64 1.44 -13.59
N HIS A 174 9.91 2.26 -12.58
CA HIS A 174 9.62 3.70 -12.61
C HIS A 174 10.71 4.44 -13.39
N GLU A 175 10.34 5.60 -13.95
CA GLU A 175 11.30 6.46 -14.63
C GLU A 175 12.53 6.76 -13.76
N GLY A 176 13.71 6.72 -14.36
CA GLY A 176 14.99 6.93 -13.67
C GLY A 176 15.60 5.68 -13.04
N PHE A 177 14.93 4.52 -13.13
CA PHE A 177 15.45 3.25 -12.66
C PHE A 177 15.55 2.20 -13.78
N SER A 178 16.48 1.26 -13.64
CA SER A 178 16.62 0.09 -14.52
C SER A 178 16.14 -1.18 -13.81
N VAL A 179 15.83 -2.22 -14.59
CA VAL A 179 15.50 -3.56 -14.08
C VAL A 179 16.62 -4.09 -13.17
N ASP A 180 17.87 -3.93 -13.60
CA ASP A 180 19.04 -4.39 -12.83
C ASP A 180 19.12 -3.74 -11.45
N GLN A 181 18.85 -2.43 -11.36
CA GLN A 181 18.83 -1.74 -10.07
C GLN A 181 17.75 -2.30 -9.14
N VAL A 182 16.55 -2.62 -9.66
CA VAL A 182 15.48 -3.23 -8.87
C VAL A 182 15.91 -4.61 -8.36
N VAL A 183 16.50 -5.43 -9.23
CA VAL A 183 17.02 -6.77 -8.87
C VAL A 183 18.13 -6.68 -7.82
N GLU A 184 19.08 -5.74 -7.98
CA GLU A 184 20.15 -5.51 -7.02
C GLU A 184 19.64 -5.07 -5.64
N ASN A 185 18.48 -4.42 -5.59
CA ASN A 185 17.86 -3.95 -4.34
C ASN A 185 16.75 -4.87 -3.83
N THR A 186 16.57 -6.05 -4.42
CA THR A 186 15.61 -7.08 -3.98
C THR A 186 16.35 -8.31 -3.46
N GLY A 187 15.88 -8.90 -2.36
CA GLY A 187 16.47 -10.08 -1.72
C GLY A 187 16.01 -11.42 -2.29
N PHE A 188 15.06 -11.41 -3.23
CA PHE A 188 14.48 -12.59 -3.86
C PHE A 188 14.35 -12.43 -5.38
N ASN A 189 14.06 -13.54 -6.08
CA ASN A 189 13.88 -13.55 -7.52
C ASN A 189 12.53 -12.91 -7.93
N LEU A 190 12.59 -11.91 -8.81
CA LEU A 190 11.42 -11.14 -9.28
C LEU A 190 10.65 -11.76 -10.46
N GLY A 191 10.87 -13.03 -10.77
CA GLY A 191 10.08 -13.76 -11.77
C GLY A 191 10.09 -13.14 -13.17
N ILE A 192 11.14 -12.40 -13.52
CA ILE A 192 11.24 -11.67 -14.80
C ILE A 192 11.25 -12.66 -15.96
N ARG A 193 10.24 -12.55 -16.83
CA ARG A 193 10.07 -13.38 -18.03
C ARG A 193 9.86 -12.48 -19.24
N GLY A 194 10.96 -11.99 -19.81
CA GLY A 194 10.95 -11.14 -20.99
C GLY A 194 11.10 -9.66 -20.66
N GLU A 195 10.61 -8.81 -21.57
CA GLU A 195 10.68 -7.35 -21.42
C GLU A 195 9.75 -6.87 -20.30
N ILE A 196 10.24 -5.91 -19.51
CA ILE A 196 9.50 -5.29 -18.42
C ILE A 196 9.03 -3.91 -18.85
N ASP A 197 7.76 -3.63 -18.61
CA ASP A 197 7.17 -2.34 -18.94
C ASP A 197 7.77 -1.20 -18.11
N THR A 198 7.89 -0.04 -18.75
CA THR A 198 8.12 1.21 -18.02
C THR A 198 6.79 1.71 -17.47
N THR A 199 6.80 2.11 -16.20
CA THR A 199 5.63 2.71 -15.56
C THR A 199 5.29 4.01 -16.26
N PRO A 200 4.02 4.29 -16.59
CA PRO A 200 3.64 5.58 -17.18
C PRO A 200 4.17 6.74 -16.35
N GLN A 201 4.76 7.75 -17.01
CA GLN A 201 5.35 8.90 -16.33
C GLN A 201 4.31 9.63 -15.49
N ILE A 202 4.78 10.29 -14.43
CA ILE A 202 3.93 11.17 -13.61
C ILE A 202 3.63 12.42 -14.44
N THR A 203 2.36 12.78 -14.56
CA THR A 203 1.96 13.94 -15.38
C THR A 203 2.04 15.24 -14.59
N GLU A 204 2.20 16.36 -15.31
CA GLU A 204 2.13 17.69 -14.70
C GLU A 204 0.79 17.95 -14.00
N GLU A 205 -0.30 17.42 -14.57
CA GLU A 205 -1.63 17.49 -13.98
C GLU A 205 -1.72 16.75 -12.64
N GLU A 206 -1.21 15.52 -12.56
CA GLU A 206 -1.17 14.76 -11.29
C GLU A 206 -0.37 15.50 -10.21
N VAL A 207 0.76 16.12 -10.60
CA VAL A 207 1.57 16.93 -9.68
C VAL A 207 0.85 18.20 -9.26
N HIS A 208 0.25 18.91 -10.21
CA HIS A 208 -0.47 20.15 -9.94
C HIS A 208 -1.63 19.90 -8.99
N THR A 209 -2.52 18.95 -9.31
CA THR A 209 -3.68 18.59 -8.49
C THR A 209 -3.28 18.12 -7.09
N LEU A 210 -2.18 17.36 -6.96
CA LEU A 210 -1.65 16.99 -5.65
C LEU A 210 -1.25 18.21 -4.82
N ARG A 211 -0.53 19.17 -5.42
CA ARG A 211 0.05 20.33 -4.73
C ARG A 211 -0.94 21.44 -4.45
N THR A 212 -2.03 21.54 -5.23
CA THR A 212 -3.06 22.57 -5.05
C THR A 212 -4.30 22.00 -4.37
N VAL A 213 -5.08 21.19 -5.11
CA VAL A 213 -6.41 20.71 -4.68
C VAL A 213 -6.30 19.78 -3.47
N VAL A 214 -5.51 18.70 -3.58
CA VAL A 214 -5.42 17.68 -2.52
C VAL A 214 -4.77 18.26 -1.27
N LYS A 215 -3.68 19.03 -1.43
CA LYS A 215 -3.01 19.68 -0.29
C LYS A 215 -3.93 20.61 0.48
N SER A 216 -4.63 21.53 -0.20
CA SER A 216 -5.58 22.44 0.45
C SER A 216 -6.67 21.67 1.16
N HIS A 217 -7.27 20.69 0.47
CA HIS A 217 -8.34 19.88 1.02
C HIS A 217 -7.93 19.11 2.29
N MET A 218 -6.73 18.53 2.31
CA MET A 218 -6.20 17.84 3.50
C MET A 218 -6.03 18.78 4.70
N ILE A 219 -5.63 20.03 4.46
CA ILE A 219 -5.50 21.05 5.51
C ILE A 219 -6.89 21.47 6.02
N ASP A 220 -7.81 21.80 5.11
CA ASP A 220 -9.14 22.32 5.43
C ASP A 220 -10.03 21.27 6.12
N SER A 221 -9.91 20.00 5.73
CA SER A 221 -10.62 18.87 6.35
C SER A 221 -9.94 18.32 7.62
N GLU A 222 -8.86 18.97 8.09
CA GLU A 222 -8.04 18.51 9.22
C GLU A 222 -7.56 17.04 9.07
N THR A 223 -7.38 16.58 7.83
CA THR A 223 -6.92 15.22 7.52
C THR A 223 -5.42 15.24 7.25
N TYR A 224 -4.61 14.98 8.29
CA TYR A 224 -3.14 15.14 8.27
C TYR A 224 -2.70 16.55 7.85
N PRO A 225 -3.20 17.62 8.50
CA PRO A 225 -2.98 19.00 8.05
C PRO A 225 -1.51 19.42 8.16
N ASN A 226 -0.81 18.95 9.21
CA ASN A 226 0.60 19.26 9.42
C ASN A 226 1.49 18.58 8.38
N GLU A 227 1.25 17.31 8.10
CA GLU A 227 1.98 16.55 7.08
C GLU A 227 1.69 17.12 5.68
N ALA A 228 0.45 17.48 5.38
CA ALA A 228 0.09 18.12 4.12
C ALA A 228 0.84 19.44 3.93
N ALA A 229 0.87 20.31 4.95
CA ALA A 229 1.58 21.59 4.89
C ALA A 229 3.10 21.44 4.72
N ASN A 230 3.71 20.46 5.39
CA ASN A 230 5.17 20.34 5.46
C ASN A 230 5.79 19.40 4.42
N LEU A 231 5.05 18.36 3.99
CA LEU A 231 5.59 17.30 3.13
C LEU A 231 5.10 17.41 1.68
N ILE A 232 3.96 18.04 1.42
CA ILE A 232 3.51 18.33 0.05
C ILE A 232 4.11 19.66 -0.38
N ARG A 233 4.98 19.60 -1.40
CA ARG A 233 5.65 20.78 -1.96
C ARG A 233 4.64 21.79 -2.50
N GLU A 234 5.01 23.06 -2.48
CA GLU A 234 4.25 24.10 -3.17
C GLU A 234 4.27 23.88 -4.70
N PRO A 235 3.26 24.38 -5.43
CA PRO A 235 3.12 24.25 -6.88
C PRO A 235 4.41 24.48 -7.65
#